data_AF-A0AAV2PAZ8-F1
#
_entry.id   AF-A0AAV2PAZ8-F1
#
_cell.length_a   1.000
_cell.length_b   1.000
_cell.length_c   1.000
_cell.angle_alpha   90.00
_cell.angle_beta   90.00
_cell.angle_gamma   90.00
#
_symmetry.space_group_name_H-M   'P 1'
#
loop_
_entity.id
_entity.type
_entity.pdbx_description
1 polymer ?
#
loop_
_entity_poly.entity_id
_entity_poly.type
_entity_poly.pdbx_seq_one_letter_code
_entity_poly.pdbx_strand_id
1 'polypeptide(L)'
;MVEISPEALKIFSFWGSVLGLKVLAMLPLTAQQRFGKNIFMNEEDVRFLGRGKVVLNDPDVERVRKAHRNDLENILPWFMITYLWLGTGPSPWLANTLIRTFVLARIIYTISYVIIPQQPTRGFVFFLGFGITIYQALSTLSYYS
;
A
#
# COMPACT_ATOMS: atom_id res chain seq x y z
N MET A 1 29.00 -2.03 7.94
CA MET A 1 27.75 -1.66 7.24
C MET A 1 28.00 -0.35 6.54
N VAL A 2 27.59 -0.20 5.28
CA VAL A 2 27.69 1.10 4.60
C VAL A 2 26.71 2.04 5.30
N GLU A 3 27.15 3.25 5.60
CA GLU A 3 26.28 4.26 6.17
C GLU A 3 25.20 4.63 5.16
N ILE A 4 23.94 4.62 5.59
CA ILE A 4 22.83 4.97 4.70
C ILE A 4 22.97 6.43 4.31
N SER A 5 23.02 6.72 3.01
CA SER A 5 23.15 8.11 2.54
C SER A 5 21.98 8.97 3.08
N PRO A 6 22.26 10.17 3.63
CA PRO A 6 21.21 11.05 4.16
C PRO A 6 20.15 11.40 3.11
N GLU A 7 20.56 11.51 1.84
CA GLU A 7 19.67 11.78 0.73
C GLU A 7 18.71 10.61 0.45
N ALA A 8 19.21 9.37 0.38
CA ALA A 8 18.34 8.21 0.17
C ALA A 8 17.40 7.99 1.35
N LEU A 9 17.87 8.22 2.59
CA LEU A 9 17.02 8.17 3.77
C LEU A 9 15.92 9.25 3.73
N LYS A 10 16.24 10.48 3.32
CA LYS A 10 15.24 11.55 3.15
C LYS A 10 14.16 11.17 2.15
N ILE A 11 14.56 10.61 1.00
CA ILE A 11 13.65 10.13 -0.04
C ILE A 11 12.73 9.05 0.53
N PHE A 12 13.30 8.04 1.18
CA PHE A 12 12.56 6.94 1.78
C PHE A 12 11.60 7.41 2.86
N SER A 13 12.03 8.29 3.76
CA SER A 13 11.18 8.83 4.82
C SER A 13 10.00 9.62 4.26
N PHE A 14 10.22 10.46 3.25
CA PHE A 14 9.14 11.23 2.62
C PHE A 14 8.13 10.33 1.92
N TRP A 15 8.58 9.49 0.99
CA TRP A 15 7.71 8.64 0.19
C TRP A 15 7.09 7.49 0.99
N GLY A 16 7.82 6.97 1.97
CA GLY A 16 7.31 6.05 2.98
C GLY A 16 6.17 6.70 3.75
N SER A 17 6.34 7.92 4.27
CA SER A 17 5.26 8.62 4.98
C SER A 17 4.01 8.81 4.12
N VAL A 18 4.18 9.11 2.82
CA VAL A 18 3.06 9.19 1.87
C VAL A 18 2.32 7.85 1.77
N LEU A 19 3.03 6.72 1.65
CA LEU A 19 2.41 5.40 1.65
C LEU A 19 1.75 5.05 2.98
N GLY A 20 2.39 5.40 4.10
CA GLY A 20 1.83 5.20 5.45
C GLY A 20 0.49 5.93 5.60
N LEU A 21 0.44 7.20 5.21
CA LEU A 21 -0.80 7.97 5.18
C LEU A 21 -1.85 7.34 4.26
N LYS A 22 -1.44 6.84 3.10
CA LYS A 22 -2.34 6.16 2.18
C LYS A 22 -2.95 4.89 2.78
N VAL A 23 -2.16 4.06 3.47
CA VAL A 23 -2.68 2.85 4.14
C VAL A 23 -3.68 3.25 5.22
N LEU A 24 -3.36 4.27 6.03
CA LEU A 24 -4.27 4.81 7.03
C LEU A 24 -5.56 5.36 6.41
N ALA A 25 -5.48 6.02 5.26
CA ALA A 25 -6.65 6.55 4.53
C ALA A 25 -7.61 5.46 4.02
N MET A 26 -7.18 4.21 3.90
CA MET A 26 -8.07 3.10 3.53
C MET A 26 -9.11 2.77 4.62
N LEU A 27 -8.82 3.09 5.88
CA LEU A 27 -9.73 2.90 7.01
C LEU A 27 -10.97 3.81 6.91
N PRO A 28 -10.86 5.15 6.84
CA PRO A 28 -12.02 6.02 6.69
C PRO A 28 -12.75 5.81 5.36
N LEU A 29 -12.07 5.42 4.28
CA LEU A 29 -12.75 5.04 3.02
C LEU A 29 -13.66 3.83 3.20
N THR A 30 -13.23 2.82 3.95
CA THR A 30 -14.07 1.65 4.25
C THR A 30 -15.26 2.06 5.11
N ALA A 31 -15.05 2.92 6.11
CA ALA A 31 -16.11 3.45 6.94
C ALA A 31 -17.12 4.26 6.11
N GLN A 32 -16.65 5.14 5.23
CA GLN A 32 -17.51 5.95 4.35
C GLN A 32 -18.44 5.08 3.50
N GLN A 33 -17.93 3.99 2.92
CA GLN A 33 -18.76 3.05 2.15
C GLN A 33 -19.84 2.37 3.01
N ARG A 34 -19.49 2.00 4.25
CA ARG A 34 -20.43 1.39 5.20
C ARG A 34 -21.52 2.35 5.66
N PHE A 35 -21.13 3.55 6.10
CA PHE A 35 -22.06 4.59 6.56
C PHE A 35 -22.94 5.10 5.41
N GLY A 36 -22.39 5.31 4.22
CA GLY A 36 -23.16 5.75 3.05
C GLY A 36 -24.26 4.77 2.63
N LYS A 37 -24.05 3.47 2.87
CA LYS A 37 -25.03 2.40 2.59
C LYS A 37 -25.85 1.97 3.80
N ASN A 38 -25.63 2.55 4.98
CA ASN A 38 -26.20 2.11 6.27
C ASN A 38 -26.05 0.60 6.51
N ILE A 39 -24.87 0.05 6.19
CA ILE A 39 -24.54 -1.36 6.41
C ILE A 39 -23.41 -1.50 7.44
N PHE A 40 -23.63 -2.36 8.42
CA PHE A 40 -22.72 -2.53 9.55
C PHE A 40 -22.30 -3.99 9.70
N MET A 41 -21.23 -4.22 10.47
CA MET A 41 -20.74 -5.58 10.73
C MET A 41 -21.38 -6.19 11.97
N ASN A 42 -21.64 -5.38 12.99
CA ASN A 42 -22.14 -5.84 14.28
C ASN A 42 -23.59 -5.43 14.45
N GLU A 43 -24.40 -6.28 15.09
CA GLU A 43 -25.76 -5.93 15.48
C GLU A 43 -25.81 -4.78 16.49
N GLU A 44 -24.80 -4.68 17.36
CA GLU A 44 -24.69 -3.61 18.35
C GLU A 44 -24.66 -2.22 17.69
N ASP A 45 -23.91 -2.08 16.59
CA ASP A 45 -23.82 -0.83 15.82
C ASP A 45 -25.19 -0.45 15.23
N VAL A 46 -25.93 -1.44 14.71
CA VAL A 46 -27.29 -1.23 14.16
C VAL A 46 -28.26 -0.81 15.25
N ARG A 47 -28.22 -1.48 16.40
CA ARG A 47 -29.07 -1.18 17.56
C ARG A 47 -28.77 0.21 18.12
N PHE A 48 -27.49 0.55 18.25
CA PHE A 48 -27.04 1.85 18.75
C PHE A 48 -27.43 3.00 17.82
N LEU A 49 -27.26 2.82 16.51
CA LEU A 49 -27.61 3.85 15.52
C LEU A 49 -29.11 3.92 15.22
N GLY A 50 -29.88 2.91 15.64
CA GLY A 50 -31.32 2.81 15.38
C GLY A 50 -31.68 2.69 13.89
N ARG A 51 -30.69 2.41 13.02
CA ARG A 51 -30.85 2.34 11.57
C ARG A 51 -29.80 1.44 10.91
N GLY A 52 -30.13 0.94 9.72
CA GLY A 52 -29.25 0.11 8.92
C GLY A 52 -29.46 -1.39 9.14
N LYS A 53 -28.60 -2.20 8.52
CA LYS A 53 -28.67 -3.65 8.58
C LYS A 53 -27.28 -4.27 8.67
N VAL A 54 -27.20 -5.45 9.27
CA VAL A 54 -25.96 -6.24 9.29
C VAL A 54 -25.76 -6.86 7.90
N VAL A 55 -24.73 -6.41 7.20
CA VAL A 55 -24.34 -6.95 5.89
C VAL A 55 -22.82 -7.03 5.84
N LEU A 56 -22.34 -8.27 5.72
CA LEU A 56 -20.91 -8.58 5.71
C LEU A 56 -20.30 -8.53 4.30
N ASN A 57 -21.08 -8.85 3.27
CA ASN A 57 -20.58 -9.15 1.93
C ASN A 57 -20.97 -8.10 0.88
N ASP A 58 -21.04 -6.82 1.26
CA ASP A 58 -21.33 -5.76 0.28
C ASP A 58 -20.18 -5.63 -0.73
N PRO A 59 -20.45 -5.70 -2.06
CA PRO A 59 -19.40 -5.71 -3.07
C PRO A 59 -18.49 -4.48 -3.06
N ASP A 60 -19.00 -3.29 -2.72
CA ASP A 60 -18.20 -2.06 -2.74
C ASP A 60 -17.34 -1.94 -1.47
N VAL A 61 -17.87 -2.34 -0.32
CA VAL A 61 -17.08 -2.44 0.92
C VAL A 61 -15.97 -3.48 0.76
N GLU A 62 -16.30 -4.66 0.23
CA GLU A 62 -15.31 -5.72 -0.01
C GLU A 62 -14.26 -5.31 -1.06
N ARG A 63 -14.61 -4.45 -2.03
CA ARG A 63 -13.65 -3.88 -2.97
C ARG A 63 -12.61 -3.03 -2.25
N VAL A 64 -13.03 -2.12 -1.36
CA VAL A 64 -12.09 -1.31 -0.57
C VAL A 64 -11.25 -2.18 0.38
N ARG A 65 -11.85 -3.18 1.02
CA ARG A 65 -11.13 -4.10 1.91
C ARG A 65 -10.08 -4.94 1.19
N LYS A 66 -10.37 -5.41 -0.03
CA LYS A 66 -9.39 -6.13 -0.87
C LYS A 66 -8.23 -5.23 -1.28
N ALA A 67 -8.51 -3.97 -1.64
CA ALA A 67 -7.45 -2.99 -1.93
C ALA A 67 -6.58 -2.72 -0.70
N HIS A 68 -7.19 -2.55 0.47
CA HIS A 68 -6.47 -2.33 1.72
C HIS A 68 -5.64 -3.55 2.13
N ARG A 69 -6.17 -4.77 2.00
CA ARG A 69 -5.40 -6.00 2.24
C ARG A 69 -4.18 -6.08 1.33
N ASN A 70 -4.36 -5.82 0.03
CA ASN A 70 -3.26 -5.82 -0.92
C ASN A 70 -2.19 -4.77 -0.56
N ASP A 71 -2.61 -3.62 -0.02
CA ASP A 71 -1.68 -2.64 0.52
C ASP A 71 -0.86 -3.17 1.67
N LEU A 72 -1.48 -3.82 2.65
CA LEU A 72 -0.76 -4.43 3.77
C LEU A 72 0.21 -5.52 3.30
N GLU A 73 -0.22 -6.37 2.35
CA GLU A 73 0.59 -7.45 1.80
C GLU A 73 1.79 -6.98 0.95
N ASN A 74 1.75 -5.77 0.39
CA ASN A 74 2.80 -5.27 -0.51
C ASN A 74 3.65 -4.15 0.11
N ILE A 75 3.01 -3.18 0.76
CA ILE A 75 3.68 -2.00 1.32
C ILE A 75 4.50 -2.39 2.55
N LEU A 76 4.01 -3.29 3.42
CA LEU A 76 4.77 -3.70 4.61
C LEU A 76 6.07 -4.44 4.24
N PRO A 77 6.06 -5.46 3.36
CA PRO A 77 7.32 -6.07 2.92
C PRO A 77 8.25 -5.08 2.22
N TRP A 78 7.69 -4.18 1.38
CA TRP A 78 8.49 -3.18 0.70
C TRP A 78 9.17 -2.20 1.66
N PHE A 79 8.50 -1.77 2.73
CA PHE A 79 9.10 -0.92 3.76
C PHE A 79 10.32 -1.60 4.41
N MET A 80 10.16 -2.86 4.81
CA MET A 80 11.22 -3.65 5.44
C MET A 80 12.39 -3.86 4.48
N ILE A 81 12.11 -4.35 3.28
CA ILE A 81 13.14 -4.68 2.27
C ILE A 81 13.84 -3.43 1.77
N THR A 82 13.12 -2.34 1.50
CA THR A 82 13.73 -1.10 1.03
C THR A 82 14.66 -0.52 2.09
N TYR A 83 14.25 -0.53 3.37
CA TYR A 83 15.10 -0.04 4.45
C TYR A 83 16.41 -0.83 4.55
N LEU A 84 16.34 -2.16 4.48
CA LEU A 84 17.53 -3.03 4.45
C LEU A 84 18.39 -2.78 3.20
N TRP A 85 17.75 -2.62 2.04
CA TRP A 85 18.43 -2.36 0.77
C TRP A 85 19.15 -1.01 0.75
N LEU A 86 18.65 0.03 1.43
CA LEU A 86 19.39 1.28 1.59
C LEU A 86 20.73 1.10 2.33
N GLY A 87 20.84 0.06 3.18
CA GLY A 87 22.07 -0.33 3.85
C GLY A 87 23.15 -0.93 2.95
N THR A 88 22.82 -1.27 1.69
CA THR A 88 23.80 -1.71 0.67
C THR A 88 24.48 -0.54 -0.05
N GLY A 89 24.15 0.71 0.32
CA GLY A 89 24.71 1.91 -0.30
C GLY A 89 24.32 2.16 -1.77
N PRO A 90 23.03 2.04 -2.17
CA PRO A 90 22.64 2.34 -3.55
C PRO A 90 22.81 3.83 -3.87
N SER A 91 23.00 4.15 -5.16
CA SER A 91 23.08 5.55 -5.58
C SER A 91 21.76 6.29 -5.26
N PRO A 92 21.79 7.55 -4.80
CA PRO A 92 20.58 8.32 -4.48
C PRO A 92 19.60 8.40 -5.66
N TRP A 93 20.12 8.48 -6.88
CA TRP A 93 19.31 8.47 -8.10
C TRP A 93 18.52 7.16 -8.27
N LEU A 94 19.17 6.00 -8.05
CA LEU A 94 18.52 4.70 -8.17
C LEU A 94 17.47 4.52 -7.06
N ALA A 95 17.83 4.87 -5.82
CA ALA A 95 16.91 4.84 -4.69
C ALA A 95 15.68 5.71 -4.95
N ASN A 96 15.88 6.95 -5.42
CA ASN A 96 14.79 7.86 -5.79
C ASN A 96 13.86 7.26 -6.84
N THR A 97 14.43 6.68 -7.89
CA THR A 97 13.67 6.12 -9.01
C THR A 97 12.82 4.92 -8.55
N LEU A 98 13.43 3.95 -7.87
CA LEU A 98 12.73 2.74 -7.43
C LEU A 98 11.67 3.05 -6.37
N ILE A 99 11.98 3.90 -5.39
CA ILE A 99 11.03 4.27 -4.34
C ILE A 99 9.84 5.02 -4.94
N ARG A 100 10.08 6.02 -5.79
CA ARG A 100 9.00 6.78 -6.44
C ARG A 100 8.13 5.89 -7.31
N THR A 101 8.74 5.06 -8.16
CA THR A 101 7.99 4.16 -9.05
C THR A 101 7.13 3.19 -8.25
N PHE A 102 7.65 2.63 -7.15
CA PHE A 102 6.84 1.79 -6.26
C PHE A 102 5.66 2.55 -5.67
N VAL A 103 5.88 3.74 -5.10
CA VAL A 103 4.80 4.53 -4.48
C VAL A 103 3.72 4.89 -5.48
N LEU A 104 4.11 5.39 -6.66
CA LEU A 104 3.16 5.72 -7.73
C LEU A 104 2.39 4.49 -8.21
N ALA A 105 3.05 3.34 -8.38
CA ALA A 105 2.39 2.09 -8.74
C ALA A 105 1.34 1.68 -7.69
N ARG A 106 1.62 1.86 -6.39
CA ARG A 106 0.67 1.56 -5.31
C ARG A 106 -0.52 2.53 -5.26
N ILE A 107 -0.31 3.81 -5.57
CA ILE A 107 -1.40 4.79 -5.67
C ILE A 107 -2.29 4.46 -6.86
N ILE A 108 -1.69 4.23 -8.04
CA ILE A 108 -2.42 3.85 -9.25
C ILE A 108 -3.17 2.53 -9.04
N TYR A 109 -2.57 1.55 -8.37
CA TYR A 109 -3.24 0.30 -8.03
C TYR A 109 -4.55 0.57 -7.26
N THR A 110 -4.51 1.36 -6.19
CA THR A 110 -5.72 1.68 -5.40
C THR A 110 -6.75 2.45 -6.20
N ILE A 111 -6.34 3.42 -7.02
CA ILE A 111 -7.27 4.15 -7.90
C ILE A 111 -7.94 3.18 -8.89
N SER A 112 -7.16 2.32 -9.55
CA SER A 112 -7.65 1.33 -10.51
C SER A 112 -8.51 0.24 -9.88
N TYR A 113 -8.35 0.00 -8.57
CA TYR A 113 -9.10 -1.01 -7.84
C TYR A 113 -10.41 -0.46 -7.29
N VAL A 114 -10.38 0.73 -6.68
CA VAL A 114 -11.49 1.28 -5.90
C VAL A 114 -12.32 2.27 -6.71
N ILE A 115 -11.68 3.17 -7.47
CA ILE A 115 -12.35 4.29 -8.13
C ILE A 115 -12.77 3.91 -9.54
N ILE A 116 -11.83 3.44 -10.35
CA ILE A 116 -12.06 3.13 -11.76
C ILE A 116 -11.60 1.69 -12.03
N PRO A 117 -12.49 0.69 -11.92
CA PRO A 117 -12.17 -0.72 -12.13
C PRO A 117 -11.67 -0.97 -13.56
N GLN A 118 -10.36 -0.89 -13.76
CA GLN A 118 -9.72 -1.03 -15.08
C GLN A 118 -8.75 -2.20 -15.08
N GLN A 119 -9.14 -3.28 -15.74
CA GLN A 119 -8.18 -4.23 -16.29
C GLN A 119 -7.70 -3.69 -17.64
N PRO A 120 -6.42 -3.87 -18.03
CA PRO A 120 -5.37 -4.67 -17.39
C PRO A 120 -4.44 -3.88 -16.45
N THR A 121 -4.66 -2.58 -16.28
CA THR A 121 -3.78 -1.65 -15.55
C THR A 121 -3.41 -2.15 -14.16
N ARG A 122 -4.38 -2.72 -13.42
CA ARG A 122 -4.17 -3.29 -12.09
C ARG A 122 -3.06 -4.35 -12.05
N GLY A 123 -3.06 -5.28 -13.03
CA GLY A 123 -2.08 -6.36 -13.08
C GLY A 123 -0.68 -5.81 -13.36
N PHE A 124 -0.57 -4.90 -14.32
CA PHE A 124 0.72 -4.31 -14.70
C PHE A 124 1.37 -3.55 -13.54
N VAL A 125 0.63 -2.68 -12.86
CA VAL A 125 1.18 -1.90 -11.73
C VAL A 125 1.49 -2.77 -10.51
N PHE A 126 0.76 -3.88 -10.32
CA PHE A 126 1.09 -4.88 -9.30
C PHE A 126 2.45 -5.52 -9.58
N PHE A 127 2.65 -6.06 -10.80
CA PHE A 127 3.91 -6.71 -11.16
C PHE A 127 5.09 -5.73 -11.15
N LEU A 128 4.87 -4.48 -11.55
CA LEU A 128 5.89 -3.44 -11.47
C LEU A 128 6.36 -3.22 -10.02
N GLY A 129 5.42 -3.03 -9.09
CA GLY A 129 5.75 -2.85 -7.67
C GLY A 129 6.39 -4.10 -7.06
N PHE A 130 5.87 -5.28 -7.38
CA PHE A 130 6.39 -6.55 -6.88
C PHE A 130 7.82 -6.83 -7.38
N GLY A 131 8.09 -6.54 -8.66
CA GLY A 131 9.42 -6.69 -9.25
C GLY A 131 10.47 -5.78 -8.59
N ILE A 132 10.10 -4.55 -8.21
CA ILE A 132 10.99 -3.65 -7.46
C ILE A 132 11.36 -4.26 -6.11
N THR A 133 10.37 -4.75 -5.36
CA THR A 133 10.61 -5.38 -4.05
C THR A 133 11.50 -6.62 -4.18
N ILE A 134 11.28 -7.47 -5.19
CA ILE A 134 12.14 -8.64 -5.45
C ILE A 134 13.57 -8.20 -5.76
N TYR A 135 13.75 -7.23 -6.66
CA TYR A 135 15.08 -6.73 -7.00
C TYR A 135 15.83 -6.24 -5.75
N GLN A 136 15.18 -5.42 -4.92
CA GLN A 136 15.78 -4.91 -3.69
C GLN A 136 16.11 -6.04 -2.72
N ALA A 137 15.24 -7.05 -2.58
CA ALA A 137 15.48 -8.20 -1.71
C ALA A 137 16.67 -9.03 -2.17
N LEU A 138 16.74 -9.37 -3.46
CA LEU A 138 17.85 -10.14 -4.04
C LEU A 138 19.16 -9.37 -3.98
N SER A 139 19.13 -8.06 -4.25
CA SER A 139 20.29 -7.18 -4.12
C SER A 139 20.79 -7.10 -2.67
N THR A 140 19.87 -7.04 -1.71
CA THR A 140 20.20 -7.05 -0.28
C THR A 140 20.82 -8.38 0.13
N LEU A 141 20.19 -9.51 -0.25
CA LEU A 141 20.69 -10.84 0.06
C LEU A 141 22.10 -11.07 -0.50
N SER A 142 22.32 -10.72 -1.77
CA SER A 142 23.61 -10.91 -2.44
C SER A 142 24.73 -10.04 -1.86
N TYR A 143 24.39 -8.93 -1.20
CA TYR A 143 25.35 -8.03 -0.58
C TYR A 143 25.79 -8.50 0.81
N TYR A 144 24.90 -9.16 1.56
CA TYR A 144 25.15 -9.61 2.93
C TYR A 144 25.46 -11.11 3.07
N SER A 145 25.35 -11.90 2.00
CA SER A 145 25.80 -13.29 1.92
C SER A 145 27.31 -13.40 1.79
#